data_AF-A0A382PH16-F1
#
_entry.id   AF-A0A382PH16-F1
#
_cell.length_a   1.000
_cell.length_b   1.000
_cell.length_c   1.000
_cell.angle_alpha   90.00
_cell.angle_beta   90.00
_cell.angle_gamma   90.00
#
_symmetry.space_group_name_H-M   'P 1'
#
loop_
_entity.id
_entity.type
_entity.pdbx_description
1 polymer ?
#
loop_
_entity_poly.entity_id
_entity_poly.type
_entity_poly.pdbx_seq_one_letter_code
_entity_poly.pdbx_strand_id
1 'polypeptide(L)'
;MSNHKFHCSSCSRSSESSPTLLECDKCGSPLNISYIAKPASDLHPNGWSGHPIPLPLNHQKDLITLGEGNTPVVQLNNLKNR
;
A
#
# COMPACT_ATOMS: atom_id res chain seq x y z
N MET A 1 12.72 11.86 4.59
CA MET A 1 13.00 10.93 3.47
C MET A 1 11.71 10.19 3.16
N SER A 2 11.40 9.90 1.89
CA SER A 2 10.24 9.09 1.54
C SER A 2 10.47 7.64 1.98
N ASN A 3 9.46 7.00 2.56
CA ASN A 3 9.53 5.60 3.00
C ASN A 3 9.28 4.58 1.86
N HIS A 4 9.04 5.09 0.64
CA HIS A 4 8.78 4.31 -0.55
C HIS A 4 9.41 4.95 -1.80
N LYS A 5 9.58 4.15 -2.83
CA LYS A 5 10.07 4.56 -4.16
C LYS A 5 9.21 4.00 -5.25
N PHE A 6 9.29 4.61 -6.42
CA PHE A 6 8.68 4.08 -7.63
C PHE A 6 9.68 3.22 -8.38
N HIS A 7 9.23 2.07 -8.86
CA HIS A 7 10.02 1.10 -9.59
C HIS A 7 9.28 0.64 -10.84
N CYS A 8 9.90 0.77 -12.01
CA CYS A 8 9.37 0.26 -13.25
C CYS A 8 9.78 -1.19 -13.45
N SER A 9 8.82 -2.12 -13.50
CA SER A 9 9.09 -3.54 -13.74
C SER A 9 9.57 -3.84 -15.17
N SER A 10 9.25 -3.00 -16.16
CA SER A 10 9.65 -3.22 -17.56
C SER A 10 11.12 -2.89 -17.86
N CYS A 11 11.65 -1.81 -17.30
CA CYS A 11 13.02 -1.35 -17.59
C CYS A 11 13.92 -1.24 -16.35
N SER A 12 13.44 -1.74 -15.21
CA SER A 12 14.11 -1.77 -13.90
C SER A 12 14.55 -0.42 -13.34
N ARG A 13 14.02 0.68 -13.89
CA ARG A 13 14.37 2.03 -13.42
C ARG A 13 13.63 2.33 -12.13
N SER A 14 14.35 2.89 -11.16
CA SER A 14 13.79 3.37 -9.90
C SER A 14 13.91 4.88 -9.81
N SER A 15 12.95 5.52 -9.13
CA SER A 15 12.87 6.97 -8.94
C SER A 15 12.29 7.30 -7.58
N GLU A 16 12.51 8.54 -7.14
CA GLU A 16 11.84 9.05 -5.93
C GLU A 16 10.34 9.17 -6.16
N SER A 17 9.56 8.86 -5.12
CA SER A 17 8.10 8.97 -5.17
C SER A 17 7.67 10.42 -5.39
N SER A 18 6.74 10.63 -6.33
CA SER A 18 6.15 11.93 -6.62
C SER A 18 4.65 11.79 -6.89
N PRO A 19 3.79 12.70 -6.40
CA PRO A 19 2.35 12.64 -6.68
C PRO A 19 2.00 12.91 -8.16
N THR A 20 2.94 13.46 -8.95
CA THR A 20 2.71 13.80 -10.36
C THR A 20 3.33 12.80 -11.34
N LEU A 21 4.13 11.85 -10.86
CA LEU A 21 4.80 10.87 -11.72
C LEU A 21 3.88 9.64 -11.89
N LEU A 22 3.23 9.55 -13.04
CA LEU A 22 2.22 8.52 -13.32
C LEU A 22 2.77 7.30 -14.07
N GLU A 23 3.86 7.47 -14.81
CA GLU A 23 4.46 6.45 -15.67
C GLU A 23 6.00 6.55 -15.69
N CYS A 24 6.66 5.49 -16.14
CA CYS A 24 8.11 5.48 -16.26
C CYS A 24 8.58 6.43 -17.38
N ASP A 25 9.34 7.45 -17.00
CA ASP A 25 9.94 8.43 -17.91
C ASP A 25 10.84 7.83 -19.02
N LYS A 26 11.31 6.59 -18.84
CA LYS A 26 12.17 5.89 -19.80
C LYS A 26 11.39 5.07 -20.83
N CYS A 27 10.27 4.46 -20.44
CA CYS A 27 9.59 3.47 -21.28
C CYS A 27 8.06 3.56 -21.33
N GLY A 28 7.46 4.52 -20.61
CA GLY A 28 6.00 4.71 -20.54
C GLY A 28 5.24 3.64 -19.76
N SER A 29 5.91 2.61 -19.24
CA SER A 29 5.24 1.57 -18.46
C SER A 29 4.75 2.09 -17.09
N PRO A 30 3.71 1.47 -16.51
CA PRO A 30 3.28 1.75 -15.14
C PRO A 30 4.39 1.56 -14.11
N LEU A 31 4.28 2.30 -13.01
CA LEU A 31 5.22 2.24 -11.88
C LEU A 31 4.64 1.42 -10.73
N ASN A 32 5.47 0.55 -10.16
CA ASN A 32 5.18 -0.15 -8.92
C ASN A 32 5.71 0.66 -7.72
N ILE A 33 5.08 0.49 -6.56
CA ILE A 33 5.56 1.05 -5.29
C ILE A 33 6.45 0.02 -4.60
N SER A 34 7.63 0.43 -4.18
CA SER A 34 8.53 -0.36 -3.34
C SER A 34 8.73 0.34 -2.00
N TYR A 35 8.34 -0.31 -0.91
CA TYR A 35 8.52 0.21 0.44
C TYR A 35 9.91 -0.13 0.95
N ILE A 36 10.64 0.88 1.44
CA ILE A 36 12.04 0.73 1.89
C ILE A 36 12.09 0.29 3.36
N ALA A 37 11.07 0.64 4.14
CA ALA A 37 10.95 0.29 5.54
C ALA A 37 10.04 -0.94 5.74
N LYS A 38 10.28 -1.68 6.83
CA LYS A 38 9.35 -2.73 7.27
C LYS A 38 7.99 -2.10 7.62
N PRO A 39 6.88 -2.82 7.40
CA PRO A 39 5.56 -2.35 7.81
C PRO A 39 5.57 -2.01 9.30
N ALA A 40 5.29 -0.76 9.63
CA ALA A 40 5.21 -0.29 11.00
C ALA A 40 3.73 -0.35 11.42
N SER A 41 3.44 -1.11 12.48
CA SER A 41 2.07 -1.35 12.96
C SER A 41 1.40 -0.11 13.56
N ASP A 42 2.20 0.89 13.93
CA ASP A 42 1.77 2.17 14.50
C ASP A 42 1.20 3.14 13.46
N LEU A 43 1.32 2.83 12.17
CA LEU A 43 0.77 3.63 11.07
C LEU A 43 -0.65 3.20 10.66
N HIS A 44 -1.19 2.13 11.24
CA HIS A 44 -2.54 1.67 10.93
C HIS A 44 -3.61 2.43 11.74
N PRO A 45 -4.86 2.52 11.25
CA PRO A 45 -5.95 3.11 12.01
C PRO A 45 -6.12 2.48 13.39
N ASN A 46 -6.58 3.28 14.36
CA ASN A 46 -6.90 2.77 15.70
C ASN A 46 -7.92 1.62 15.61
N GLY A 47 -7.61 0.48 16.21
CA GLY A 47 -8.45 -0.71 16.16
C GLY A 47 -8.27 -1.59 14.92
N TRP A 48 -7.24 -1.35 14.10
CA TRP A 48 -6.85 -2.27 13.02
C TRP A 48 -6.58 -3.69 13.55
N SER A 49 -7.33 -4.66 13.03
CA SER A 49 -7.19 -6.08 13.37
C SER A 49 -6.62 -6.92 12.22
N GLY A 50 -6.32 -6.29 11.08
CA GLY A 50 -5.74 -6.95 9.92
C GLY A 50 -4.23 -7.20 10.07
N HIS A 51 -3.64 -7.84 9.07
CA HIS A 51 -2.19 -7.95 8.99
C HIS A 51 -1.53 -6.58 8.82
N PRO A 52 -0.33 -6.35 9.39
CA PRO A 52 0.40 -5.13 9.14
C PRO A 52 0.73 -4.99 7.64
N ILE A 53 0.22 -3.92 7.03
CA ILE A 53 0.53 -3.56 5.64
C ILE A 53 1.48 -2.36 5.61
N PRO A 54 2.43 -2.31 4.67
CA PRO A 54 3.23 -1.11 4.50
C PRO A 54 2.35 0.04 3.97
N LEU A 55 2.49 1.22 4.56
CA LEU A 55 1.77 2.44 4.15
C LEU A 55 2.77 3.50 3.70
N PRO A 56 2.44 4.34 2.70
CA PRO A 56 3.29 5.43 2.22
C PRO A 56 3.28 6.64 3.18
N LEU A 57 3.21 6.40 4.49
CA LEU A 57 3.14 7.41 5.55
C LEU A 57 4.37 7.36 6.45
N ASN A 58 4.87 8.51 6.85
CA ASN A 58 5.98 8.58 7.81
C ASN A 58 5.50 8.67 9.26
N HIS A 59 4.31 9.23 9.48
CA HIS A 59 3.74 9.43 10.81
C HIS A 59 2.24 9.17 10.83
N GLN A 60 1.74 8.67 11.97
CA GLN A 60 0.32 8.38 12.16
C GLN A 60 -0.58 9.63 12.06
N LYS A 61 -0.08 10.80 12.47
CA LYS A 61 -0.81 12.07 12.35
C LYS A 61 -1.12 12.48 10.90
N ASP A 62 -0.41 11.91 9.94
CA ASP A 62 -0.59 12.18 8.51
C ASP A 62 -1.65 11.26 7.89
N LEU A 63 -2.19 10.30 8.66
CA LEU A 63 -3.24 9.39 8.24
C LEU A 63 -4.58 10.12 8.14
N ILE A 64 -5.19 10.07 6.96
CA ILE A 64 -6.56 10.50 6.70
C ILE A 64 -7.34 9.27 6.28
N THR A 65 -8.36 8.89 7.04
CA THR A 65 -9.15 7.66 6.86
C THR A 65 -10.59 7.90 7.31
N LEU A 66 -11.53 7.15 6.75
CA LEU A 66 -12.92 7.08 7.23
C LEU A 66 -13.16 5.83 8.11
N GLY A 67 -12.10 5.11 8.48
CA GLY A 67 -12.20 3.86 9.22
C GLY A 67 -12.44 2.64 8.33
N GLU A 68 -12.04 2.71 7.06
CA GLU A 68 -12.08 1.57 6.15
C GLU A 68 -11.13 0.43 6.57
N GLY A 69 -11.37 -0.75 6.00
CA GLY A 69 -10.70 -1.98 6.40
C GLY A 69 -11.45 -2.69 7.51
N ASN A 70 -10.78 -3.64 8.19
CA ASN A 70 -11.43 -4.54 9.17
C ASN A 70 -12.73 -5.18 8.65
N THR A 71 -12.85 -5.39 7.33
CA THR A 71 -14.04 -5.98 6.73
C THR A 71 -14.27 -7.35 7.36
N PRO A 72 -15.44 -7.60 7.99
CA PRO A 72 -15.69 -8.87 8.64
C PRO A 72 -15.57 -10.03 7.65
N VAL A 73 -14.81 -11.06 8.02
CA VAL A 73 -14.77 -12.32 7.28
C VAL A 73 -15.94 -13.17 7.75
N VAL A 74 -16.87 -13.46 6.86
CA VAL A 74 -18.05 -14.28 7.16
C VAL A 74 -17.83 -15.69 6.62
N GLN A 75 -17.95 -16.70 7.49
CA GLN A 75 -17.88 -18.09 7.07
C GLN A 75 -19.17 -18.50 6.37
N LEU A 76 -19.06 -18.98 5.13
CA LEU A 76 -20.21 -19.44 4.35
C LEU A 76 -20.52 -20.91 4.70
N ASN A 77 -21.35 -21.10 5.72
CA ASN A 77 -21.65 -22.43 6.28
C ASN A 77 -22.60 -23.29 5.40
N ASN A 78 -23.27 -22.68 4.42
CA ASN A 78 -24.32 -23.32 3.61
C ASN A 78 -23.97 -23.46 2.12
N LEU A 79 -22.68 -23.53 1.77
CA LEU A 79 -22.24 -23.88 0.41
C LEU A 79 -22.37 -25.39 0.13
N LYS A 80 -23.51 -25.99 0.48
CA LYS A 80 -23.87 -27.35 0.03
C LYS A 80 -24.70 -27.24 -1.25
N ASN A 81 -24.23 -27.94 -2.28
CA ASN A 81 -24.86 -28.33 -3.54
C ASN A 81 -24.63 -27.41 -4.75
N ARG A 82 -23.55 -27.69 -5.48
CA ARG A 82 -23.63 -27.97 -6.92
C ARG A 82 -22.97 -29.31 -7.20
#